data_AF-A0A5N5T2D7-F1
#
_entry.id   AF-A0A5N5T2D7-F1
#
_cell.length_a   1.000
_cell.length_b   1.000
_cell.length_c   1.000
_cell.angle_alpha   90.00
_cell.angle_beta   90.00
_cell.angle_gamma   90.00
#
_symmetry.space_group_name_H-M   'P 1'
#
loop_
_entity.id
_entity.type
_entity.pdbx_description
1 polymer ?
#
loop_
_entity_poly.entity_id
_entity_poly.type
_entity_poly.pdbx_seq_one_letter_code
_entity_poly.pdbx_strand_id
1 'polypeptide(L)'
;MEINVLLQMTSGEAKISLLQSFVQLTYAIVNNLQEVFDNHQCEITSVLPIIHRVQEMKAIYADYVNAICNAMAISGLNLETKEAESLIEKSKDYFEALIPEDKKTNTEILSYLLLLPMNRIEEYENFLMDIRTDTECFYSPFSLDKIKVAHTHWKKLSIVAYNGKVEAEHTKAFWNSCSPKVFEALANPTRRLIRDSKKTPINLFNAGRFSTHSFFLLSDLLIHNMYNSFVSYNLSSMWVETLPSGNNIQLIFHLEPEFLNSMKNTSQNLQVHCLLISVSKDVNYF
;
A
#
# COMPACT_ATOMS: atom_id res chain seq x y z
N MET A 1 -12.07 -20.14 -23.90
CA MET A 1 -11.47 -20.40 -22.58
C MET A 1 -11.02 -19.05 -22.06
N GLU A 2 -11.84 -18.46 -21.20
CA GLU A 2 -11.70 -17.09 -20.69
C GLU A 2 -10.44 -17.03 -19.81
N ILE A 3 -9.43 -16.33 -20.31
CA ILE A 3 -8.28 -15.95 -19.48
C ILE A 3 -8.83 -14.94 -18.48
N ASN A 4 -8.74 -15.28 -17.19
CA ASN A 4 -8.88 -14.33 -16.08
C ASN A 4 -7.90 -13.17 -16.34
N VAL A 5 -8.36 -12.13 -17.02
CA VAL A 5 -7.79 -10.80 -16.88
C VAL A 5 -8.07 -10.47 -15.42
N LEU A 6 -7.09 -10.68 -14.55
CA LEU A 6 -7.04 -10.06 -13.23
C LEU A 6 -7.44 -8.61 -13.45
N LEU A 7 -8.65 -8.24 -13.04
CA LEU A 7 -9.19 -6.89 -13.20
C LEU A 7 -8.18 -5.94 -12.59
N GLN A 8 -7.40 -5.28 -13.45
CA GLN A 8 -6.40 -4.34 -12.99
C GLN A 8 -7.15 -3.12 -12.51
N MET A 9 -7.13 -2.90 -11.20
CA MET A 9 -7.75 -1.72 -10.64
C MET A 9 -7.15 -0.48 -11.31
N THR A 10 -7.99 0.37 -11.88
CA THR A 10 -7.56 1.62 -12.51
C THR A 10 -7.34 2.70 -11.46
N SER A 11 -6.69 3.81 -11.85
CA SER A 11 -6.58 4.99 -10.98
C SER A 11 -7.95 5.54 -10.56
N GLY A 12 -8.93 5.53 -11.47
CA GLY A 12 -10.30 5.93 -11.17
C GLY A 12 -10.97 5.00 -10.16
N GLU A 13 -10.84 3.69 -10.34
CA GLU A 13 -11.39 2.70 -9.40
C GLU A 13 -10.74 2.78 -8.00
N ALA A 14 -9.43 3.06 -7.92
CA ALA A 14 -8.76 3.28 -6.64
C ALA A 14 -9.32 4.50 -5.89
N LYS A 15 -9.57 5.60 -6.61
CA LYS A 15 -10.18 6.81 -6.04
C LYS A 15 -11.61 6.53 -5.57
N ILE A 16 -12.41 5.82 -6.37
CA ILE A 16 -13.78 5.42 -6.01
C ILE A 16 -13.77 4.52 -4.78
N SER A 17 -12.92 3.49 -4.75
CA SER A 17 -12.77 2.57 -3.61
C SER A 17 -12.36 3.30 -2.33
N LEU A 18 -11.44 4.27 -2.44
CA LEU A 18 -11.05 5.15 -1.32
C LEU A 18 -12.25 5.96 -0.81
N LEU A 19 -12.98 6.63 -1.69
CA LEU A 19 -14.12 7.45 -1.27
C LEU A 19 -15.25 6.60 -0.68
N GLN A 20 -15.54 5.42 -1.24
CA GLN A 20 -16.54 4.49 -0.72
C GLN A 20 -16.16 3.99 0.68
N SER A 21 -14.91 3.54 0.86
CA SER A 21 -14.43 3.10 2.17
C SER A 21 -14.38 4.24 3.19
N PHE A 22 -14.06 5.48 2.76
CA PHE A 22 -14.13 6.67 3.62
C PHE A 22 -15.56 6.97 4.08
N VAL A 23 -16.54 6.91 3.17
CA VAL A 23 -17.96 7.10 3.52
C VAL A 23 -18.44 6.00 4.47
N GLN A 24 -18.07 4.74 4.22
CA GLN A 24 -18.41 3.64 5.11
C GLN A 24 -17.81 3.83 6.51
N LEU A 25 -16.55 4.24 6.58
CA LEU A 25 -15.84 4.50 7.83
C LEU A 25 -16.46 5.67 8.61
N THR A 26 -16.75 6.78 7.93
CA THR A 26 -17.39 7.95 8.57
C THR A 26 -18.80 7.62 9.05
N TYR A 27 -19.60 6.88 8.26
CA TYR A 27 -20.92 6.40 8.67
C TYR A 27 -20.86 5.49 9.90
N ALA A 28 -19.90 4.56 9.92
CA ALA A 28 -19.68 3.69 11.07
C ALA A 28 -19.31 4.51 12.32
N ILE A 29 -18.42 5.50 12.21
CA ILE A 29 -18.06 6.37 13.33
C ILE A 29 -19.28 7.17 13.84
N VAL A 30 -20.07 7.76 12.95
CA VAL A 30 -21.23 8.58 13.33
C VAL A 30 -22.29 7.75 14.06
N ASN A 31 -22.67 6.59 13.51
CA ASN A 31 -23.67 5.72 14.15
C ASN A 31 -23.24 5.28 15.55
N ASN A 32 -21.96 5.00 15.68
CA ASN A 32 -21.35 4.60 16.93
C ASN A 32 -21.27 5.74 17.95
N LEU A 33 -21.02 6.98 17.52
CA LEU A 33 -21.08 8.15 18.41
C LEU A 33 -22.50 8.35 18.93
N GLN A 34 -23.51 8.14 18.09
CA GLN A 34 -24.91 8.22 18.51
C GLN A 34 -25.23 7.18 19.60
N GLU A 35 -24.74 5.94 19.46
CA GLU A 35 -24.86 4.90 20.49
C GLU A 35 -24.16 5.28 21.81
N VAL A 36 -23.02 5.99 21.72
CA VAL A 36 -22.28 6.50 22.89
C VAL A 36 -23.06 7.59 23.61
N PHE A 37 -23.62 8.52 22.86
CA PHE A 37 -24.53 9.52 23.40
C PHE A 37 -25.76 8.83 24.00
N ASP A 38 -26.45 7.92 23.32
CA ASP A 38 -27.69 7.37 23.91
C ASP A 38 -27.45 6.55 25.20
N ASN A 39 -26.24 6.06 25.43
CA ASN A 39 -25.88 5.18 26.56
C ASN A 39 -24.77 5.73 27.48
N HIS A 40 -24.64 7.06 27.62
CA HIS A 40 -23.53 7.68 28.39
C HIS A 40 -23.38 7.27 29.87
N GLN A 41 -24.38 6.60 30.46
CA GLN A 41 -24.32 6.10 31.83
C GLN A 41 -23.69 4.69 31.96
N CYS A 42 -23.42 4.04 30.83
CA CYS A 42 -22.85 2.70 30.78
C CYS A 42 -21.31 2.73 30.83
N GLU A 43 -20.72 1.62 31.24
CA GLU A 43 -19.27 1.47 31.33
C GLU A 43 -18.62 1.64 29.94
N ILE A 44 -17.46 2.31 29.86
CA ILE A 44 -16.79 2.60 28.58
C ILE A 44 -16.56 1.34 27.72
N THR A 45 -16.34 0.18 28.33
CA THR A 45 -16.13 -1.10 27.62
C THR A 45 -17.38 -1.65 26.93
N SER A 46 -18.56 -1.14 27.32
CA SER A 46 -19.86 -1.48 26.73
C SER A 46 -20.33 -0.47 25.69
N VAL A 47 -19.77 0.74 25.71
CA VAL A 47 -20.24 1.87 24.91
C VAL A 47 -19.24 2.24 23.80
N LEU A 48 -17.94 2.07 24.06
CA LEU A 48 -16.91 2.49 23.12
C LEU A 48 -16.75 1.44 22.00
N PRO A 49 -17.03 1.78 20.74
CA PRO A 49 -17.07 0.80 19.65
C PRO A 49 -15.72 0.19 19.31
N ILE A 50 -14.64 0.94 19.53
CA ILE A 50 -13.27 0.43 19.36
C ILE A 50 -12.97 -0.71 20.35
N ILE A 51 -13.79 -0.86 21.41
CA ILE A 51 -13.74 -1.97 22.38
C ILE A 51 -14.85 -2.98 22.12
N HIS A 52 -16.13 -2.56 22.22
CA HIS A 52 -17.27 -3.49 22.19
C HIS A 52 -17.51 -4.11 20.81
N ARG A 53 -17.29 -3.35 19.73
CA ARG A 53 -17.49 -3.76 18.33
C ARG A 53 -16.16 -3.90 17.59
N VAL A 54 -15.10 -4.30 18.30
CA VAL A 54 -13.73 -4.24 17.77
C VAL A 54 -13.54 -5.02 16.46
N GLN A 55 -14.24 -6.14 16.25
CA GLN A 55 -14.11 -6.92 15.01
C GLN A 55 -14.62 -6.16 13.79
N GLU A 56 -15.80 -5.54 13.92
CA GLU A 56 -16.41 -4.75 12.86
C GLU A 56 -15.61 -3.49 12.59
N MET A 57 -15.24 -2.75 13.65
CA MET A 57 -14.43 -1.55 13.52
C MET A 57 -13.08 -1.85 12.85
N LYS A 58 -12.41 -2.91 13.28
CA LYS A 58 -11.15 -3.35 12.66
C LYS A 58 -11.34 -3.67 11.17
N ALA A 59 -12.41 -4.38 10.80
CA ALA A 59 -12.65 -4.74 9.40
C ALA A 59 -12.82 -3.50 8.52
N ILE A 60 -13.66 -2.55 8.97
CA ILE A 60 -13.91 -1.29 8.25
C ILE A 60 -12.61 -0.48 8.10
N TYR A 61 -11.82 -0.36 9.16
CA TYR A 61 -10.54 0.34 9.07
C TYR A 61 -9.52 -0.42 8.21
N ALA A 62 -9.50 -1.75 8.21
CA ALA A 62 -8.60 -2.53 7.37
C ALA A 62 -8.91 -2.34 5.87
N ASP A 63 -10.19 -2.35 5.50
CA ASP A 63 -10.63 -2.08 4.13
C ASP A 63 -10.24 -0.65 3.71
N TYR A 64 -10.42 0.31 4.61
CA TYR A 64 -10.00 1.68 4.40
C TYR A 64 -8.49 1.85 4.23
N VAL A 65 -7.69 1.22 5.10
CA VAL A 65 -6.22 1.21 5.04
C VAL A 65 -5.74 0.65 3.69
N ASN A 66 -6.35 -0.44 3.22
CA ASN A 66 -6.03 -1.00 1.91
C ASN A 66 -6.36 -0.02 0.78
N ALA A 67 -7.57 0.57 0.79
CA ALA A 67 -8.02 1.49 -0.24
C ALA A 67 -7.16 2.76 -0.31
N ILE A 68 -6.81 3.35 0.84
CA ILE A 68 -5.97 4.55 0.88
C ILE A 68 -4.54 4.27 0.48
N CYS A 69 -3.95 3.16 0.92
CA CYS A 69 -2.60 2.78 0.49
C CYS A 69 -2.55 2.52 -1.02
N ASN A 70 -3.60 1.92 -1.59
CA ASN A 70 -3.70 1.73 -3.04
C ASN A 70 -3.77 3.04 -3.80
N ALA A 71 -4.61 3.98 -3.36
CA ALA A 71 -4.66 5.31 -3.96
C ALA A 71 -3.32 6.05 -3.80
N MET A 72 -2.70 6.01 -2.62
CA MET A 72 -1.41 6.64 -2.35
C MET A 72 -0.31 6.14 -3.29
N ALA A 73 -0.24 4.83 -3.52
CA ALA A 73 0.79 4.20 -4.34
C ALA A 73 0.90 4.79 -5.75
N ILE A 74 -0.19 5.33 -6.29
CA ILE A 74 -0.25 5.91 -7.65
C ILE A 74 -0.60 7.42 -7.63
N SER A 75 -0.27 8.14 -6.56
CA SER A 75 -0.55 9.58 -6.41
C SER A 75 -2.06 9.94 -6.48
N GLY A 76 -2.93 9.00 -6.12
CA GLY A 76 -4.39 9.12 -6.25
C GLY A 76 -5.08 10.01 -5.22
N LEU A 77 -4.37 10.53 -4.20
CA LEU A 77 -4.95 11.46 -3.21
C LEU A 77 -5.20 12.87 -3.78
N ASN A 78 -4.58 13.19 -4.92
CA ASN A 78 -4.81 14.46 -5.60
C ASN A 78 -6.17 14.39 -6.34
N LEU A 79 -7.24 14.79 -5.64
CA LEU A 79 -8.60 14.89 -6.18
C LEU A 79 -8.86 16.33 -6.63
N GLU A 80 -8.32 16.69 -7.79
CA GLU A 80 -8.45 18.02 -8.40
C GLU A 80 -9.74 18.10 -9.22
N THR A 81 -10.89 18.05 -8.54
CA THR A 81 -12.21 18.24 -9.18
C THR A 81 -12.94 19.41 -8.55
N LYS A 82 -13.78 20.09 -9.37
CA LYS A 82 -14.60 21.22 -8.89
C LYS A 82 -15.53 20.81 -7.75
N GLU A 83 -15.99 19.56 -7.77
CA GLU A 83 -16.84 18.99 -6.72
C GLU A 83 -16.08 18.84 -5.40
N ALA A 84 -14.83 18.35 -5.46
CA ALA A 84 -13.98 18.23 -4.28
C ALA A 84 -13.63 19.60 -3.69
N GLU A 85 -13.29 20.58 -4.53
CA GLU A 85 -13.05 21.97 -4.10
C GLU A 85 -14.31 22.57 -3.45
N SER A 86 -15.46 22.47 -4.11
CA SER A 86 -16.73 22.99 -3.59
C SER A 86 -17.13 22.33 -2.26
N LEU A 87 -16.86 21.03 -2.10
CA LEU A 87 -17.12 20.31 -0.85
C LEU A 87 -16.30 20.92 0.29
N ILE A 88 -14.99 21.09 0.10
CA ILE A 88 -14.07 21.63 1.10
C ILE A 88 -14.50 23.04 1.50
N GLU A 89 -14.79 23.91 0.53
CA GLU A 89 -15.22 25.28 0.79
C GLU A 89 -16.50 25.34 1.63
N LYS A 90 -17.49 24.47 1.33
CA LYS A 90 -18.77 24.42 2.06
C LYS A 90 -18.67 23.80 3.44
N SER A 91 -17.64 22.99 3.70
CA SER A 91 -17.53 22.21 4.94
C SER A 91 -16.33 22.61 5.82
N LYS A 92 -15.55 23.61 5.40
CA LYS A 92 -14.33 24.06 6.08
C LYS A 92 -14.53 24.33 7.57
N ASP A 93 -15.61 25.01 7.93
CA ASP A 93 -15.92 25.37 9.32
C ASP A 93 -16.03 24.15 10.26
N TYR A 94 -16.30 22.95 9.73
CA TYR A 94 -16.43 21.73 10.54
C TYR A 94 -15.10 21.05 10.86
N PHE A 95 -14.07 21.27 10.05
CA PHE A 95 -12.79 20.58 10.18
C PHE A 95 -11.59 21.51 10.24
N GLU A 96 -11.76 22.83 10.21
CA GLU A 96 -10.66 23.81 10.23
C GLU A 96 -9.69 23.58 11.40
N ALA A 97 -10.22 23.28 12.59
CA ALA A 97 -9.41 22.98 13.78
C ALA A 97 -8.56 21.70 13.66
N LEU A 98 -8.88 20.83 12.70
CA LEU A 98 -8.11 19.61 12.43
C LEU A 98 -6.99 19.84 11.42
N ILE A 99 -7.03 20.93 10.65
CA ILE A 99 -6.09 21.21 9.55
C ILE A 99 -4.80 21.81 10.13
N PRO A 100 -3.63 21.21 9.86
CA PRO A 100 -2.34 21.81 10.21
C PRO A 100 -2.10 23.12 9.44
N GLU A 101 -1.45 24.10 10.09
CA GLU A 101 -1.16 25.43 9.49
C GLU A 101 -0.32 25.36 8.20
N ASP A 102 0.43 24.28 7.97
CA ASP A 102 1.23 24.08 6.78
C ASP A 102 0.42 23.63 5.55
N LYS A 103 -0.85 23.23 5.70
CA LYS A 103 -1.73 22.83 4.58
C LYS A 103 -2.48 24.04 4.06
N LYS A 104 -2.17 24.47 2.83
CA LYS A 104 -2.67 25.73 2.28
C LYS A 104 -3.64 25.55 1.11
N THR A 105 -3.47 24.48 0.34
CA THR A 105 -4.30 24.21 -0.83
C THR A 105 -5.43 23.23 -0.50
N ASN A 106 -6.55 23.33 -1.22
CA ASN A 106 -7.66 22.38 -1.10
C ASN A 106 -7.20 20.92 -1.31
N THR A 107 -6.28 20.68 -2.25
CA THR A 107 -5.72 19.35 -2.51
C THR A 107 -4.91 18.81 -1.32
N GLU A 108 -4.08 19.64 -0.69
CA GLU A 108 -3.32 19.28 0.52
C GLU A 108 -4.25 19.00 1.70
N ILE A 109 -5.25 19.86 1.90
CA ILE A 109 -6.27 19.71 2.95
C ILE A 109 -7.02 18.40 2.75
N LEU A 110 -7.51 18.12 1.55
CA LEU A 110 -8.24 16.89 1.25
C LEU A 110 -7.39 15.64 1.44
N SER A 111 -6.14 15.67 0.95
CA SER A 111 -5.20 14.57 1.16
C SER A 111 -4.95 14.32 2.65
N TYR A 112 -4.84 15.38 3.44
CA TYR A 112 -4.69 15.29 4.89
C TYR A 112 -5.95 14.71 5.57
N LEU A 113 -7.13 15.21 5.22
CA LEU A 113 -8.41 14.71 5.76
C LEU A 113 -8.63 13.23 5.42
N LEU A 114 -8.27 12.82 4.20
CA LEU A 114 -8.27 11.41 3.81
C LEU A 114 -7.20 10.63 4.56
N LEU A 115 -6.06 11.17 4.95
CA LEU A 115 -5.07 10.40 5.73
C LEU A 115 -5.46 10.27 7.22
N LEU A 116 -6.33 11.16 7.70
CA LEU A 116 -6.61 11.29 9.13
C LEU A 116 -7.11 9.99 9.78
N PRO A 117 -8.09 9.25 9.24
CA PRO A 117 -8.56 8.03 9.91
C PRO A 117 -7.49 6.94 10.00
N MET A 118 -6.62 6.81 9.00
CA MET A 118 -5.51 5.87 9.06
C MET A 118 -4.52 6.25 10.18
N ASN A 119 -4.24 7.55 10.36
CA ASN A 119 -3.36 8.01 11.45
C ASN A 119 -4.01 7.82 12.84
N ARG A 120 -5.35 7.84 12.97
CA ARG A 120 -6.06 7.60 14.25
C ARG A 120 -5.92 6.17 14.78
N ILE A 121 -5.54 5.21 13.95
CA ILE A 121 -5.39 3.79 14.35
C ILE A 121 -4.35 3.63 15.47
N GLU A 122 -3.21 4.33 15.35
CA GLU A 122 -2.15 4.34 16.36
C GLU A 122 -2.63 5.01 17.67
N GLU A 123 -3.41 6.09 17.56
CA GLU A 123 -3.99 6.75 18.73
C GLU A 123 -4.94 5.81 19.48
N TYR A 124 -5.74 4.99 18.79
CA TYR A 124 -6.58 3.98 19.43
C TYR A 124 -5.79 2.87 20.10
N GLU A 125 -4.69 2.42 19.48
CA GLU A 125 -3.77 1.48 20.12
C GLU A 125 -3.24 2.05 21.43
N ASN A 126 -2.67 3.26 21.40
CA ASN A 126 -2.05 3.91 22.56
C ASN A 126 -3.09 4.16 23.65
N PHE A 127 -4.25 4.70 23.31
CA PHE A 127 -5.34 4.92 24.25
C PHE A 127 -5.78 3.63 24.97
N LEU A 128 -5.90 2.51 24.24
CA LEU A 128 -6.26 1.21 24.83
C LEU A 128 -5.13 0.62 25.68
N MET A 129 -3.88 0.93 25.34
CA MET A 129 -2.73 0.56 26.17
C MET A 129 -2.75 1.33 27.49
N ASP A 130 -2.96 2.65 27.45
CA ASP A 130 -3.02 3.52 28.63
C ASP A 130 -4.16 3.10 29.55
N ILE A 131 -5.36 2.85 29.01
CA ILE A 131 -6.46 2.29 29.81
C ILE A 131 -6.02 0.98 30.45
N ARG A 132 -5.44 0.05 29.67
CA ARG A 132 -5.04 -1.26 30.18
C ARG A 132 -4.03 -1.16 31.33
N THR A 133 -3.07 -0.23 31.29
CA THR A 133 -2.03 -0.10 32.33
C THR A 133 -2.51 0.63 33.57
N ASP A 134 -3.36 1.63 33.41
CA ASP A 134 -3.69 2.57 34.50
C ASP A 134 -4.86 2.10 35.36
N THR A 135 -5.55 1.02 34.95
CA THR A 135 -6.89 0.74 35.46
C THR A 135 -7.17 -0.68 35.93
N GLU A 136 -6.13 -1.46 36.26
CA GLU A 136 -6.30 -2.81 36.83
C GLU A 136 -7.20 -2.84 38.09
N CYS A 137 -7.35 -1.72 38.79
CA CYS A 137 -8.22 -1.58 39.97
C CYS A 137 -9.62 -1.00 39.69
N PHE A 138 -9.89 -0.44 38.51
CA PHE A 138 -11.16 0.27 38.22
C PHE A 138 -12.16 -0.55 37.41
N TYR A 139 -11.70 -1.58 36.71
CA TYR A 139 -12.55 -2.41 35.85
C TYR A 139 -12.70 -3.83 36.37
N SER A 140 -13.85 -4.43 36.08
CA SER A 140 -14.04 -5.86 36.30
C SER A 140 -13.05 -6.68 35.46
N PRO A 141 -12.67 -7.90 35.90
CA PRO A 141 -11.82 -8.78 35.09
C PRO A 141 -12.33 -9.00 33.66
N PHE A 142 -13.65 -9.09 33.50
CA PHE A 142 -14.30 -9.24 32.19
C PHE A 142 -14.12 -8.00 31.29
N SER A 143 -14.26 -6.81 31.86
CA SER A 143 -14.04 -5.54 31.18
C SER A 143 -12.57 -5.36 30.77
N LEU A 144 -11.64 -5.72 31.65
CA LEU A 144 -10.20 -5.71 31.35
C LEU A 144 -9.85 -6.66 30.21
N ASP A 145 -10.46 -7.85 30.14
CA ASP A 145 -10.22 -8.78 29.06
C ASP A 145 -10.74 -8.26 27.71
N LYS A 146 -11.89 -7.58 27.67
CA LYS A 146 -12.36 -6.89 26.46
C LYS A 146 -11.37 -5.83 25.99
N ILE A 147 -10.85 -5.01 26.92
CA ILE A 147 -9.83 -3.98 26.60
C ILE A 147 -8.57 -4.62 26.04
N LYS A 148 -8.06 -5.71 26.66
CA LYS A 148 -6.87 -6.44 26.17
C LYS A 148 -7.07 -7.03 24.77
N VAL A 149 -8.23 -7.61 24.52
CA VAL A 149 -8.61 -8.12 23.20
C VAL A 149 -8.61 -6.97 22.20
N ALA A 150 -9.27 -5.85 22.54
CA ALA A 150 -9.35 -4.69 21.66
C ALA A 150 -7.98 -4.12 21.33
N HIS A 151 -7.15 -3.85 22.35
CA HIS A 151 -5.77 -3.40 22.20
C HIS A 151 -4.98 -4.30 21.24
N THR A 152 -5.08 -5.63 21.39
CA THR A 152 -4.38 -6.58 20.51
C THR A 152 -4.80 -6.45 19.04
N HIS A 153 -6.08 -6.16 18.77
CA HIS A 153 -6.58 -5.97 17.41
C HIS A 153 -6.09 -4.65 16.81
N TRP A 154 -6.16 -3.56 17.58
CA TRP A 154 -5.71 -2.24 17.14
C TRP A 154 -4.19 -2.18 16.95
N LYS A 155 -3.41 -2.80 17.84
CA LYS A 155 -1.96 -2.94 17.67
C LYS A 155 -1.57 -3.63 16.37
N LYS A 156 -2.23 -4.75 16.04
CA LYS A 156 -1.96 -5.45 14.76
C LYS A 156 -2.31 -4.56 13.57
N LEU A 157 -3.43 -3.86 13.63
CA LEU A 157 -3.88 -2.98 12.55
C LEU A 157 -2.98 -1.74 12.40
N SER A 158 -2.51 -1.16 13.50
CA SER A 158 -1.54 -0.06 13.55
C SER A 158 -0.25 -0.41 12.79
N ILE A 159 0.30 -1.60 13.05
CA ILE A 159 1.47 -2.12 12.32
C ILE A 159 1.18 -2.26 10.82
N VAL A 160 0.02 -2.82 10.46
CA VAL A 160 -0.39 -2.97 9.05
C VAL A 160 -0.53 -1.61 8.36
N ALA A 161 -1.17 -0.65 9.01
CA ALA A 161 -1.36 0.70 8.49
C ALA A 161 -0.02 1.43 8.29
N TYR A 162 0.87 1.35 9.27
CA TYR A 162 2.21 1.93 9.17
C TYR A 162 3.01 1.35 8.01
N ASN A 163 3.12 0.00 7.95
CA ASN A 163 3.86 -0.67 6.88
C ASN A 163 3.26 -0.39 5.51
N GLY A 164 1.93 -0.48 5.38
CA GLY A 164 1.22 -0.21 4.12
C GLY A 164 1.43 1.22 3.63
N LYS A 165 1.45 2.20 4.54
CA LYS A 165 1.76 3.61 4.23
C LYS A 165 3.18 3.77 3.70
N VAL A 166 4.18 3.22 4.39
CA VAL A 166 5.59 3.28 3.98
C VAL A 166 5.79 2.62 2.61
N GLU A 167 5.21 1.45 2.38
CA GLU A 167 5.25 0.75 1.08
C GLU A 167 4.60 1.55 -0.04
N ALA A 168 3.45 2.18 0.23
CA ALA A 168 2.74 3.02 -0.73
C ALA A 168 3.56 4.28 -1.08
N GLU A 169 4.18 4.93 -0.09
CA GLU A 169 5.04 6.10 -0.30
C GLU A 169 6.29 5.77 -1.12
N HIS A 170 6.94 4.64 -0.82
CA HIS A 170 8.06 4.12 -1.61
C HIS A 170 7.65 3.82 -3.05
N THR A 171 6.49 3.19 -3.25
CA THR A 171 5.95 2.86 -4.57
C THR A 171 5.62 4.13 -5.36
N LYS A 172 4.98 5.11 -4.72
CA LYS A 172 4.68 6.43 -5.30
C LYS A 172 5.96 7.13 -5.77
N ALA A 173 6.99 7.15 -4.93
CA ALA A 173 8.28 7.76 -5.27
C ALA A 173 8.94 7.08 -6.48
N PHE A 174 8.86 5.76 -6.57
CA PHE A 174 9.33 5.01 -7.73
C PHE A 174 8.59 5.40 -9.01
N TRP A 175 7.25 5.44 -8.97
CA TRP A 175 6.46 5.84 -10.12
C TRP A 175 6.75 7.26 -10.58
N ASN A 176 6.92 8.20 -9.64
CA ASN A 176 7.31 9.58 -9.94
C ASN A 176 8.72 9.69 -10.58
N SER A 177 9.58 8.70 -10.36
CA SER A 177 10.91 8.62 -11.00
C SER A 177 10.89 7.97 -12.39
N CYS A 178 9.79 7.32 -12.76
CA CYS A 178 9.61 6.68 -14.05
C CYS A 178 9.15 7.69 -15.11
N SER A 179 9.28 7.34 -16.39
CA SER A 179 8.70 8.14 -17.47
C SER A 179 7.16 8.00 -17.47
N PRO A 180 6.41 9.00 -17.96
CA PRO A 180 4.95 8.92 -18.05
C PRO A 180 4.46 7.68 -18.80
N LYS A 181 5.17 7.28 -19.87
CA LYS A 181 4.86 6.08 -20.65
C LYS A 181 4.95 4.78 -19.82
N VAL A 182 5.94 4.67 -18.94
CA VAL A 182 6.10 3.51 -18.05
C VAL A 182 4.98 3.50 -17.01
N PHE A 183 4.68 4.66 -16.44
CA PHE A 183 3.60 4.82 -15.47
C PHE A 183 2.24 4.44 -16.08
N GLU A 184 1.87 4.99 -17.24
CA GLU A 184 0.60 4.67 -17.89
C GLU A 184 0.46 3.18 -18.26
N ALA A 185 1.56 2.54 -18.65
CA ALA A 185 1.53 1.14 -19.04
C ALA A 185 1.50 0.17 -17.84
N LEU A 186 2.16 0.53 -16.73
CA LEU A 186 2.47 -0.41 -15.64
C LEU A 186 2.03 0.08 -14.26
N ALA A 187 1.50 1.28 -14.08
CA ALA A 187 0.98 1.67 -12.77
C ALA A 187 -0.30 0.90 -12.47
N ASN A 188 -0.33 0.29 -11.29
CA ASN A 188 -1.52 -0.36 -10.76
C ASN A 188 -1.62 0.00 -9.27
N PRO A 189 -2.79 0.43 -8.76
CA PRO A 189 -2.96 0.82 -7.38
C PRO A 189 -2.64 -0.29 -6.37
N THR A 190 -2.82 -1.58 -6.70
CA THR A 190 -2.52 -2.69 -5.78
C THR A 190 -1.07 -3.15 -5.86
N ARG A 191 -0.30 -2.62 -6.81
CA ARG A 191 1.10 -2.99 -7.05
C ARG A 191 2.00 -2.26 -6.06
N ARG A 192 3.01 -2.95 -5.53
CA ARG A 192 4.02 -2.40 -4.61
C ARG A 192 5.42 -2.64 -5.12
N LEU A 193 6.32 -1.68 -4.93
CA LEU A 193 7.75 -1.86 -5.18
C LEU A 193 8.39 -2.67 -4.05
N ILE A 194 9.00 -3.80 -4.37
CA ILE A 194 9.75 -4.64 -3.44
C ILE A 194 11.24 -4.29 -3.47
N ARG A 195 11.84 -4.18 -4.66
CA ARG A 195 13.28 -3.85 -4.80
C ARG A 195 13.57 -2.96 -6.00
N ASP A 196 14.59 -2.12 -5.85
CA ASP A 196 15.14 -1.24 -6.87
C ASP A 196 16.64 -1.50 -7.02
N SER A 197 17.06 -1.95 -8.21
CA SER A 197 18.46 -2.27 -8.47
C SER A 197 19.39 -1.06 -8.50
N LYS A 198 18.87 0.16 -8.57
CA LYS A 198 19.68 1.37 -8.46
C LYS A 198 20.21 1.57 -7.03
N LYS A 199 19.47 1.07 -6.04
CA LYS A 199 19.86 1.10 -4.62
C LYS A 199 20.63 -0.16 -4.22
N THR A 200 20.24 -1.31 -4.77
CA THR A 200 20.90 -2.60 -4.54
C THR A 200 21.38 -3.17 -5.88
N PRO A 201 22.63 -2.90 -6.29
CA PRO A 201 23.10 -3.20 -7.63
C PRO A 201 22.89 -4.66 -8.03
N ILE A 202 22.23 -4.82 -9.18
CA ILE A 202 22.06 -6.08 -9.88
C ILE A 202 22.75 -5.94 -11.23
N ASN A 203 23.71 -6.82 -11.50
CA ASN A 203 24.41 -6.81 -12.78
C ASN A 203 23.80 -7.85 -13.71
N LEU A 204 23.46 -7.41 -14.92
CA LEU A 204 23.11 -8.29 -16.02
C LEU A 204 24.39 -8.96 -16.55
N PHE A 205 24.39 -10.29 -16.58
CA PHE A 205 25.51 -11.05 -17.13
C PHE A 205 25.72 -10.74 -18.61
N ASN A 206 26.98 -10.65 -19.03
CA ASN A 206 27.37 -10.25 -20.40
C ASN A 206 26.83 -8.90 -20.89
N ALA A 207 26.41 -8.00 -19.99
CA ALA A 207 26.07 -6.64 -20.38
C ALA A 207 27.30 -5.92 -20.97
N GLY A 208 27.07 -5.14 -22.04
CA GLY A 208 28.10 -4.31 -22.64
C GLY A 208 28.56 -3.22 -21.68
N ARG A 209 29.83 -2.81 -21.76
CA ARG A 209 30.40 -1.76 -20.87
C ARG A 209 29.66 -0.42 -20.92
N PHE A 210 28.88 -0.17 -21.98
CA PHE A 210 28.14 1.07 -22.20
C PHE A 210 26.62 0.91 -22.06
N SER A 211 26.12 -0.27 -21.68
CA SER A 211 24.68 -0.49 -21.52
C SER A 211 24.25 -0.28 -20.06
N THR A 212 23.32 0.65 -19.85
CA THR A 212 22.72 0.89 -18.54
C THR A 212 21.47 0.05 -18.38
N HIS A 213 21.46 -0.83 -17.38
CA HIS A 213 20.32 -1.67 -17.04
C HIS A 213 19.86 -1.34 -15.62
N SER A 214 18.54 -1.28 -15.43
CA SER A 214 17.94 -1.22 -14.11
C SER A 214 16.83 -2.25 -13.99
N PHE A 215 16.74 -2.88 -12.84
CA PHE A 215 15.75 -3.88 -12.53
C PHE A 215 14.91 -3.40 -11.35
N PHE A 216 13.60 -3.52 -11.50
CA PHE A 216 12.65 -3.17 -10.45
C PHE A 216 11.76 -4.38 -10.20
N LEU A 217 11.82 -4.91 -8.99
CA LEU A 217 10.94 -5.99 -8.55
C LEU A 217 9.72 -5.36 -7.90
N LEU A 218 8.56 -5.60 -8.49
CA LEU A 218 7.26 -5.25 -7.96
C LEU A 218 6.59 -6.50 -7.41
N SER A 219 5.46 -6.33 -6.71
CA SER A 219 4.68 -7.42 -6.10
C SER A 219 4.26 -8.53 -7.06
N ASP A 220 4.15 -8.22 -8.35
CA ASP A 220 3.64 -9.11 -9.39
C ASP A 220 4.43 -9.04 -10.71
N LEU A 221 5.38 -8.10 -10.84
CA LEU A 221 6.18 -7.91 -12.05
C LEU A 221 7.67 -7.76 -11.74
N LEU A 222 8.51 -8.23 -12.65
CA LEU A 222 9.89 -7.77 -12.79
C LEU A 222 9.98 -6.82 -13.98
N ILE A 223 10.42 -5.59 -13.77
CA ILE A 223 10.70 -4.63 -14.84
C ILE A 223 12.19 -4.61 -15.12
N HIS A 224 12.55 -4.79 -16.39
CA HIS A 224 13.89 -4.52 -16.92
C HIS A 224 13.84 -3.24 -17.75
N ASN A 225 14.49 -2.20 -17.24
CA ASN A 225 14.61 -0.91 -17.91
C ASN A 225 15.97 -0.81 -18.61
N MET A 226 15.94 -0.39 -19.88
CA MET A 226 17.06 -0.32 -20.81
C MET A 226 17.05 1.05 -21.50
N TYR A 227 17.73 2.04 -20.92
CA TYR A 227 17.83 3.42 -21.43
C TYR A 227 16.51 4.06 -21.93
N ASN A 228 16.07 3.75 -23.16
CA ASN A 228 14.84 4.26 -23.78
C ASN A 228 13.70 3.23 -23.93
N SER A 229 13.89 1.99 -23.47
CA SER A 229 12.87 0.94 -23.54
C SER A 229 12.77 0.20 -22.20
N PHE A 230 11.63 -0.44 -21.98
CA PHE A 230 11.44 -1.32 -20.84
C PHE A 230 10.75 -2.61 -21.29
N VAL A 231 11.00 -3.68 -20.55
CA VAL A 231 10.29 -4.94 -20.67
C VAL A 231 9.80 -5.32 -19.28
N SER A 232 8.55 -5.78 -19.20
CA SER A 232 7.96 -6.28 -17.97
C SER A 232 7.72 -7.78 -18.08
N TYR A 233 8.05 -8.51 -17.03
CA TYR A 233 7.84 -9.95 -16.91
C TYR A 233 6.89 -10.22 -15.75
N ASN A 234 5.87 -11.05 -15.96
CA ASN A 234 4.95 -11.44 -14.89
C ASN A 234 5.64 -12.46 -13.99
N LEU A 235 5.67 -12.21 -12.68
CA LEU A 235 6.30 -13.13 -11.73
C LEU A 235 5.61 -14.50 -11.70
N SER A 236 4.32 -14.58 -12.05
CA SER A 236 3.60 -15.84 -12.11
C SER A 236 4.08 -16.77 -13.23
N SER A 237 4.74 -16.22 -14.26
CA SER A 237 5.26 -16.97 -15.41
C SER A 237 6.79 -17.09 -15.39
N MET A 238 7.40 -16.85 -14.23
CA MET A 238 8.85 -16.88 -14.02
C MET A 238 9.23 -17.90 -12.96
N TRP A 239 10.36 -18.58 -13.16
CA TRP A 239 11.04 -19.30 -12.10
C TRP A 239 12.52 -18.92 -12.05
N VAL A 240 13.11 -19.04 -10.87
CA VAL A 240 14.47 -18.61 -10.58
C VAL A 240 15.33 -19.82 -10.25
N GLU A 241 16.44 -19.96 -10.94
CA GLU A 241 17.49 -20.92 -10.59
C GLU A 241 18.70 -20.19 -10.03
N THR A 242 19.27 -20.74 -8.95
CA THR A 242 20.52 -20.22 -8.39
C THR A 242 21.69 -20.98 -8.98
N LEU A 243 22.68 -20.26 -9.48
CA LEU A 243 23.95 -20.83 -9.90
C LEU A 243 25.02 -20.55 -8.83
N PRO A 244 25.80 -21.58 -8.45
CA PRO A 244 26.94 -21.38 -7.58
C PRO A 244 28.02 -20.56 -8.32
N SER A 245 28.23 -19.31 -7.92
CA SER A 245 29.25 -18.43 -8.53
C SER A 245 30.13 -17.76 -7.47
N GLY A 246 30.87 -18.56 -6.69
CA GLY A 246 31.86 -18.04 -5.73
C GLY A 246 31.28 -17.05 -4.71
N ASN A 247 31.75 -15.79 -4.74
CA ASN A 247 31.29 -14.71 -3.84
C ASN A 247 29.98 -14.05 -4.27
N ASN A 248 29.51 -14.29 -5.49
CA ASN A 248 28.26 -13.76 -6.01
C ASN A 248 27.21 -14.88 -6.13
N ILE A 249 25.93 -14.52 -6.03
CA ILE A 249 24.82 -15.42 -6.39
C ILE A 249 24.38 -15.01 -7.79
N GLN A 250 24.49 -15.93 -8.75
CA GLN A 250 23.91 -15.77 -10.09
C GLN A 250 22.49 -16.35 -10.08
N LEU A 251 21.52 -15.54 -10.48
CA LEU A 251 20.12 -15.92 -10.63
C LEU A 251 19.82 -16.03 -12.11
N ILE A 252 19.30 -17.17 -12.56
CA ILE A 252 18.72 -17.33 -13.88
C ILE A 252 17.21 -17.19 -13.75
N PHE A 253 16.63 -16.19 -14.42
CA PHE A 253 15.18 -16.07 -14.58
C PHE A 253 14.74 -16.72 -15.88
N HIS A 254 13.93 -17.79 -15.78
CA HIS A 254 13.32 -18.45 -16.92
C HIS A 254 11.90 -17.94 -17.15
N LEU A 255 11.43 -17.97 -18.40
CA LEU A 255 10.08 -17.55 -18.81
C LEU A 255 9.30 -18.73 -19.38
N GLU A 256 7.98 -18.76 -19.15
CA GLU A 256 7.11 -19.84 -19.65
C GLU A 256 7.11 -19.97 -21.19
N PRO A 257 7.19 -21.20 -21.75
CA PRO A 257 7.33 -21.44 -23.20
C PRO A 257 6.17 -20.93 -24.08
N GLU A 258 4.95 -20.84 -23.59
CA GLU A 258 3.79 -20.43 -24.40
C GLU A 258 3.83 -18.94 -24.77
N PHE A 259 4.43 -18.10 -23.91
CA PHE A 259 4.62 -16.67 -24.17
C PHE A 259 5.68 -16.39 -25.26
N LEU A 260 6.57 -17.34 -25.54
CA LEU A 260 7.57 -17.23 -26.61
C LEU A 260 6.95 -17.26 -28.02
N ASN A 261 5.80 -17.88 -28.21
CA ASN A 261 5.22 -18.05 -29.55
C ASN A 261 4.57 -16.78 -30.12
N SER A 262 4.20 -15.81 -29.28
CA SER A 262 3.58 -14.54 -29.72
C SER A 262 4.59 -13.45 -30.11
N MET A 263 5.87 -13.58 -29.73
CA MET A 263 6.93 -12.58 -29.98
C MET A 263 7.85 -12.89 -31.17
N LYS A 264 7.49 -13.85 -32.04
CA LYS A 264 8.29 -14.34 -33.19
C LYS A 264 8.51 -13.36 -34.35
N ASN A 265 8.49 -12.05 -34.12
CA ASN A 265 8.76 -11.05 -35.15
C ASN A 265 9.80 -10.02 -34.67
N THR A 266 11.02 -10.48 -34.42
CA THR A 266 12.23 -9.68 -34.70
C THR A 266 13.43 -10.60 -34.71
N SER A 267 13.94 -10.82 -35.90
CA SER A 267 15.14 -11.59 -36.19
C SER A 267 16.38 -10.92 -35.60
N GLN A 268 16.82 -11.40 -34.44
CA GLN A 268 18.23 -11.46 -34.04
C GLN A 268 18.40 -12.43 -32.86
N ASN A 269 18.80 -13.66 -33.19
CA ASN A 269 19.60 -14.59 -32.39
C ASN A 269 19.32 -14.66 -30.87
N LEU A 270 18.24 -15.37 -30.50
CA LEU A 270 18.27 -16.67 -29.80
C LEU A 270 19.57 -17.07 -29.05
N GLN A 271 20.07 -16.22 -28.15
CA GLN A 271 20.99 -16.63 -27.08
C GLN A 271 20.28 -16.45 -25.75
N VAL A 272 19.60 -17.53 -25.35
CA VAL A 272 19.22 -17.87 -23.98
C VAL A 272 18.41 -16.79 -23.26
N HIS A 273 17.08 -16.91 -23.32
CA HIS A 273 16.09 -16.09 -22.62
C HIS A 273 16.11 -16.34 -21.10
N CYS A 274 17.27 -16.09 -20.51
CA CYS A 274 17.59 -16.18 -19.09
C CYS A 274 18.09 -14.81 -18.66
N LEU A 275 17.37 -14.13 -17.78
CA LEU A 275 17.92 -12.95 -17.12
C LEU A 275 18.94 -13.47 -16.09
N LEU A 276 20.23 -13.39 -16.41
CA LEU A 276 21.30 -13.74 -15.48
C LEU A 276 21.65 -12.52 -14.64
N ILE A 277 21.22 -12.54 -13.39
CA ILE A 277 21.37 -11.45 -12.43
C ILE A 277 22.38 -11.87 -11.35
N SER A 278 23.47 -11.12 -11.21
CA SER A 278 24.41 -11.30 -10.11
C SER A 278 24.05 -10.40 -8.93
N VAL A 279 23.85 -10.99 -7.75
CA VAL A 279 23.66 -10.29 -6.48
C VAL A 279 24.87 -10.54 -5.57
N SER A 280 25.46 -9.49 -5.00
CA SER A 280 26.54 -9.62 -4.01
C SER A 280 26.01 -10.22 -2.71
N LYS A 281 26.76 -11.11 -2.07
CA LYS A 281 26.38 -11.79 -0.82
C LYS A 281 26.24 -10.86 0.40
N ASP A 282 26.63 -9.60 0.29
CA ASP A 282 26.61 -8.64 1.41
C ASP A 282 25.26 -7.96 1.62
N VAL A 283 24.17 -8.71 1.72
CA VAL A 283 22.91 -8.22 2.33
C VAL A 283 22.20 -9.42 2.97
N ASN A 284 22.25 -9.52 4.30
CA ASN A 284 21.37 -10.40 5.06
C ASN A 284 19.89 -10.09 4.73
N TYR A 285 19.02 -11.10 4.90
CA TYR A 285 17.55 -11.13 4.74
C TYR A 285 17.04 -11.72 3.40
N PHE A 286 16.85 -13.05 3.44
CA PHE A 286 15.69 -13.74 2.84
C PHE A 286 14.52 -13.70 3.83
#